data_AF-A0A7Y2BBG7-F1
#
_entry.id   AF-A0A7Y2BBG7-F1
#
_cell.length_a   1.000
_cell.length_b   1.000
_cell.length_c   1.000
_cell.angle_alpha   90.00
_cell.angle_beta   90.00
_cell.angle_gamma   90.00
#
_symmetry.space_group_name_H-M   'P 1'
#
loop_
_entity.id
_entity.type
_entity.pdbx_description
1 polymer ?
#
loop_
_entity_poly.entity_id
_entity_poly.type
_entity_poly.pdbx_seq_one_letter_code
_entity_poly.pdbx_strand_id
1 'polypeptide(L)'
;MVLTILISILSLCLNQAPLTEKYHKQVSKNISKSFSKGSLDLKPIDFRRGELSKIYIDKNFQGHILIAEVAACNLGGCSSFENVKKDKNSEYFDLLLILNKEEEIVTIKILDYFSDYGYEITSKNYLKKYLGKQPCDFKNEIDGIDAISGATISSYALEGMISTMCEKL
;
A
#
# COMPACT_ATOMS: atom_id res chain seq x y z
N MET A 1 -23.70 53.30 10.52
CA MET A 1 -22.62 52.72 9.71
C MET A 1 -21.85 51.76 10.60
N VAL A 2 -22.39 50.55 10.81
CA VAL A 2 -21.73 49.50 11.62
C VAL A 2 -21.22 48.47 10.62
N LEU A 3 -19.91 48.49 10.42
CA LEU A 3 -19.19 47.64 9.48
C LEU A 3 -19.09 46.24 10.08
N THR A 4 -19.98 45.33 9.67
CA THR A 4 -19.88 43.91 10.00
C THR A 4 -18.72 43.30 9.21
N ILE A 5 -17.63 42.98 9.91
CA ILE A 5 -16.50 42.23 9.37
C ILE A 5 -16.93 40.76 9.29
N LEU A 6 -17.25 40.31 8.08
CA LEU A 6 -17.55 38.90 7.78
C LEU A 6 -16.22 38.14 7.67
N ILE A 7 -15.73 37.57 8.76
CA ILE A 7 -14.58 36.64 8.71
C ILE A 7 -15.09 35.33 8.11
N SER A 8 -14.97 35.20 6.80
CA SER A 8 -15.11 33.94 6.10
C SER A 8 -14.01 33.00 6.59
N ILE A 9 -14.36 32.07 7.48
CA ILE A 9 -13.51 30.95 7.84
C ILE A 9 -13.43 30.06 6.60
N LEU A 10 -12.41 30.30 5.78
CA LEU A 10 -12.03 29.44 4.68
C LEU A 10 -11.59 28.11 5.32
N SER A 11 -12.53 27.19 5.48
CA SER A 11 -12.28 25.81 5.86
C SER A 11 -11.38 25.22 4.77
N LEU A 12 -10.06 25.29 4.99
CA LEU A 12 -9.09 24.50 4.25
C LEU A 12 -9.40 23.04 4.60
N CYS A 13 -10.26 22.42 3.81
CA CYS A 13 -10.25 20.97 3.70
C CYS A 13 -8.86 20.62 3.19
N LEU A 14 -7.94 20.26 4.10
CA LEU A 14 -6.70 19.58 3.71
C LEU A 14 -7.13 18.25 3.10
N ASN A 15 -7.40 18.23 1.80
CA ASN A 15 -7.40 16.99 1.05
C ASN A 15 -5.97 16.48 1.14
N GLN A 16 -5.77 15.42 1.93
CA GLN A 16 -4.52 14.69 1.90
C GLN A 16 -4.29 14.25 0.45
N ALA A 17 -3.13 14.59 -0.10
CA ALA A 17 -2.75 14.16 -1.43
C ALA A 17 -2.80 12.62 -1.47
N PRO A 18 -3.26 12.02 -2.59
CA PRO A 18 -3.16 10.58 -2.80
C PRO A 18 -1.75 10.05 -2.48
N LEU A 19 -1.64 8.86 -1.92
CA LEU A 19 -0.36 8.21 -1.61
C LEU A 19 0.49 8.06 -2.88
N THR A 20 -0.12 7.81 -4.04
CA THR A 20 0.57 7.78 -5.34
C THR A 20 1.27 9.10 -5.63
N GLU A 21 0.67 10.23 -5.27
CA GLU A 21 1.28 11.56 -5.43
C GLU A 21 2.41 11.79 -4.40
N LYS A 22 2.14 11.47 -3.12
CA LYS A 22 3.14 11.51 -2.02
C LYS A 22 4.40 10.73 -2.40
N TYR A 23 4.24 9.57 -3.04
CA TYR A 23 5.32 8.65 -3.38
C TYR A 23 5.72 8.63 -4.85
N HIS A 24 5.35 9.62 -5.67
CA HIS A 24 5.53 9.59 -7.12
C HIS A 24 6.95 9.21 -7.58
N LYS A 25 8.00 9.72 -6.92
CA LYS A 25 9.40 9.39 -7.26
C LYS A 25 9.70 7.91 -7.06
N GLN A 26 9.22 7.33 -5.97
CA GLN A 26 9.42 5.92 -5.65
C GLN A 26 8.60 5.05 -6.60
N VAL A 27 7.35 5.44 -6.88
CA VAL A 27 6.47 4.77 -7.85
C VAL A 27 7.14 4.70 -9.22
N SER A 28 7.47 5.84 -9.82
CA SER A 28 8.09 5.89 -11.16
C SER A 28 9.42 5.14 -11.21
N LYS A 29 10.23 5.22 -10.15
CA LYS A 29 11.52 4.49 -10.06
C LYS A 29 11.33 2.98 -9.98
N ASN A 30 10.32 2.48 -9.27
CA ASN A 30 10.12 1.04 -9.16
C ASN A 30 9.42 0.48 -10.40
N ILE A 31 8.44 1.18 -10.98
CA ILE A 31 7.83 0.80 -12.27
C ILE A 31 8.91 0.68 -13.36
N SER A 32 9.79 1.67 -13.49
CA SER A 32 10.88 1.64 -14.49
C SER A 32 11.98 0.61 -14.22
N LYS A 33 12.04 0.03 -13.01
CA LYS A 33 12.92 -1.10 -12.68
C LYS A 33 12.27 -2.45 -12.98
N SER A 34 10.96 -2.54 -12.78
CA SER A 34 10.20 -3.77 -13.00
C SER A 34 9.84 -3.98 -14.47
N PHE A 35 9.73 -2.89 -15.24
CA PHE A 35 9.28 -2.93 -16.64
C PHE A 35 10.14 -2.05 -17.55
N SER A 36 10.00 -2.25 -18.86
CA SER A 36 10.65 -1.45 -19.89
C SER A 36 10.32 0.04 -19.77
N LYS A 37 11.26 0.90 -20.19
CA LYS A 37 11.02 2.35 -20.28
C LYS A 37 10.01 2.65 -21.38
N GLY A 38 9.13 3.62 -21.12
CA GLY A 38 8.12 4.08 -22.08
C GLY A 38 7.20 5.13 -21.44
N SER A 39 6.16 5.53 -22.16
CA SER A 39 5.10 6.40 -21.64
C SER A 39 4.26 5.64 -20.63
N LEU A 40 4.30 6.07 -19.36
CA LEU A 40 3.55 5.48 -18.25
C LEU A 40 2.14 6.06 -18.19
N ASP A 41 1.15 5.17 -18.16
CA ASP A 41 -0.26 5.49 -17.90
C ASP A 41 -0.78 4.57 -16.77
N LEU A 42 -1.35 5.16 -15.73
CA LEU A 42 -1.93 4.44 -14.58
C LEU A 42 -3.45 4.61 -14.62
N LYS A 43 -4.17 3.49 -14.70
CA LYS A 43 -5.64 3.48 -14.72
C LYS A 43 -6.19 2.97 -13.39
N PRO A 44 -6.83 3.83 -12.58
CA PRO A 44 -7.37 3.44 -11.28
C PRO A 44 -8.38 2.29 -11.36
N ILE A 45 -8.36 1.41 -10.37
CA ILE A 45 -9.37 0.39 -10.10
C ILE A 45 -10.04 0.76 -8.77
N ASP A 46 -11.38 0.67 -8.72
CA ASP A 46 -12.11 0.86 -7.47
C ASP A 46 -11.69 -0.20 -6.43
N PHE A 47 -11.03 0.27 -5.37
CA PHE A 47 -10.49 -0.56 -4.31
C PHE A 47 -10.53 0.19 -2.98
N ARG A 48 -11.20 -0.40 -1.98
CA ARG A 48 -11.47 0.28 -0.69
C ARG A 48 -10.28 0.27 0.27
N ARG A 49 -9.26 -0.57 0.03
CA ARG A 49 -8.13 -0.79 0.94
C ARG A 49 -6.85 -0.06 0.52
N GLY A 50 -6.88 0.72 -0.56
CA GLY A 50 -5.73 1.49 -1.04
C GLY A 50 -5.92 2.00 -2.46
N GLU A 51 -4.86 2.56 -3.03
CA GLU A 51 -4.80 3.05 -4.40
C GLU A 51 -4.31 1.94 -5.32
N LEU A 52 -5.26 1.23 -5.93
CA LEU A 52 -4.98 0.18 -6.92
C LEU A 52 -5.12 0.74 -8.33
N SER A 53 -4.15 0.44 -9.21
CA SER A 53 -4.19 0.84 -10.61
C SER A 53 -3.62 -0.23 -11.53
N LYS A 54 -4.12 -0.28 -12.78
CA LYS A 54 -3.48 -0.98 -13.88
C LYS A 54 -2.34 -0.14 -14.43
N ILE A 55 -1.21 -0.79 -14.68
CA ILE A 55 -0.02 -0.18 -15.27
C ILE A 55 -0.05 -0.41 -16.77
N TYR A 56 0.01 0.67 -17.55
CA TYR A 56 0.21 0.64 -18.98
C TYR A 56 1.53 1.32 -19.33
N ILE A 57 2.33 0.68 -20.17
CA ILE A 57 3.54 1.27 -20.77
C ILE A 57 3.37 1.23 -22.28
N ASP A 58 3.40 2.40 -22.91
CA ASP A 58 3.15 2.56 -24.34
C ASP A 58 1.84 1.87 -24.78
N LYS A 59 0.77 2.06 -23.99
CA LYS A 59 -0.57 1.45 -24.16
C LYS A 59 -0.64 -0.07 -23.97
N ASN A 60 0.46 -0.74 -23.65
CA ASN A 60 0.47 -2.16 -23.33
C ASN A 60 0.30 -2.38 -21.83
N PHE A 61 -0.66 -3.22 -21.46
CA PHE A 61 -0.83 -3.62 -20.07
C PHE A 61 0.43 -4.34 -19.56
N GLN A 62 0.92 -3.95 -18.39
CA GLN A 62 2.12 -4.51 -17.76
C GLN A 62 1.86 -5.20 -16.43
N GLY A 63 0.74 -4.91 -15.78
CA GLY A 63 0.40 -5.46 -14.48
C GLY A 63 -0.31 -4.45 -13.60
N HIS A 64 -0.17 -4.58 -12.29
CA HIS A 64 -0.90 -3.79 -11.30
C HIS A 64 0.07 -3.12 -10.32
N ILE A 65 -0.33 -1.97 -9.80
CA ILE A 65 0.33 -1.29 -8.68
C ILE A 65 -0.69 -1.03 -7.59
N LEU A 66 -0.33 -1.37 -6.36
CA LEU A 66 -1.05 -0.99 -5.15
C LEU A 66 -0.15 -0.09 -4.31
N ILE A 67 -0.72 1.02 -3.84
CA ILE A 67 -0.16 1.83 -2.77
C ILE A 67 -1.20 1.95 -1.67
N ALA A 68 -0.84 1.53 -0.46
CA ALA A 68 -1.80 1.47 0.63
C ALA A 68 -1.15 1.81 1.96
N GLU A 69 -1.89 2.50 2.82
CA GLU A 69 -1.59 2.58 4.24
C GLU A 69 -2.14 1.29 4.90
N VAL A 70 -1.26 0.53 5.55
CA VAL A 70 -1.58 -0.75 6.19
C VAL A 70 -1.48 -0.59 7.68
N ALA A 71 -2.60 -0.81 8.36
CA ALA A 71 -2.65 -0.83 9.82
C ALA A 71 -2.06 -2.13 10.39
N ALA A 72 -1.12 -2.00 11.32
CA ALA A 72 -0.44 -3.07 12.04
C ALA A 72 -0.78 -3.05 13.55
N CYS A 73 -2.06 -2.90 13.91
CA CYS A 73 -2.47 -2.78 15.31
C CYS A 73 -2.30 -4.10 16.10
N ASN A 74 -2.02 -3.94 17.40
CA ASN A 74 -1.81 -4.96 18.45
C ASN A 74 -2.61 -6.29 18.34
N LEU A 75 -2.06 -7.34 18.98
CA LEU A 75 -2.68 -8.67 19.19
C LEU A 75 -4.15 -8.54 19.64
N GLY A 76 -5.08 -8.74 18.70
CA GLY A 76 -6.52 -8.55 18.93
C GLY A 76 -7.28 -8.11 17.67
N GLY A 77 -6.56 -7.62 16.66
CA GLY A 77 -7.12 -7.32 15.34
C GLY A 77 -7.73 -5.93 15.25
N CYS A 78 -7.59 -5.32 14.07
CA CYS A 78 -8.29 -4.08 13.73
C CYS A 78 -9.79 -4.37 13.66
N SER A 79 -10.57 -3.85 14.61
CA SER A 79 -12.03 -3.83 14.52
C SER A 79 -12.45 -2.92 13.35
N SER A 80 -12.46 -3.50 12.15
CA SER A 80 -12.67 -2.87 10.86
C SER A 80 -11.60 -1.82 10.49
N PHE A 81 -11.03 -1.98 9.29
CA PHE A 81 -10.11 -1.04 8.64
C PHE A 81 -10.64 0.42 8.61
N GLU A 82 -11.96 0.61 8.75
CA GLU A 82 -12.61 1.93 8.77
C GLU A 82 -12.44 2.69 10.09
N ASN A 83 -12.24 1.99 11.22
CA ASN A 83 -12.09 2.62 12.53
C ASN A 83 -10.63 2.90 12.92
N VAL A 84 -9.68 2.23 12.29
CA VAL A 84 -8.24 2.36 12.63
C VAL A 84 -7.69 3.74 12.30
N LYS A 85 -8.14 4.34 11.19
CA LYS A 85 -7.74 5.71 10.81
C LYS A 85 -8.08 6.79 11.84
N LYS A 86 -8.95 6.49 12.82
CA LYS A 86 -9.37 7.43 13.87
C LYS A 86 -8.55 7.33 15.16
N ASP A 87 -7.78 6.26 15.35
CA ASP A 87 -6.98 6.09 16.57
C ASP A 87 -5.53 6.52 16.31
N LYS A 88 -5.12 7.62 16.96
CA LYS A 88 -3.79 8.22 16.83
C LYS A 88 -2.65 7.32 17.33
N ASN A 89 -2.98 6.24 18.04
CA ASN A 89 -2.03 5.27 18.57
C ASN A 89 -1.88 4.03 17.68
N SER A 90 -2.54 3.99 16.53
CA SER A 90 -2.41 2.87 15.60
C SER A 90 -1.06 2.90 14.91
N GLU A 91 -0.38 1.75 14.89
CA GLU A 91 0.84 1.53 14.13
C GLU A 91 0.47 1.26 12.67
N TYR A 92 1.13 1.92 11.72
CA TYR A 92 0.88 1.71 10.28
C TYR A 92 2.14 1.84 9.44
N PHE A 93 2.12 1.24 8.26
CA PHE A 93 3.13 1.44 7.22
C PHE A 93 2.49 1.77 5.88
N ASP A 94 3.20 2.53 5.08
CA ASP A 94 2.87 2.73 3.67
C ASP A 94 3.51 1.63 2.83
N LEU A 95 2.69 0.86 2.13
CA LEU A 95 3.07 -0.25 1.26
C LEU A 95 3.09 0.21 -0.21
N LEU A 96 4.11 -0.22 -0.95
CA LEU A 96 4.12 -0.28 -2.41
C LEU A 96 4.24 -1.74 -2.85
N LEU A 97 3.26 -2.20 -3.63
CA LEU A 97 3.27 -3.51 -4.27
C LEU A 97 3.10 -3.36 -5.78
N ILE A 98 3.88 -4.10 -6.56
CA ILE A 98 3.75 -4.17 -8.02
C ILE A 98 3.66 -5.62 -8.44
N LEU A 99 2.65 -5.94 -9.24
CA LEU A 99 2.45 -7.23 -9.88
C LEU A 99 2.76 -7.13 -11.36
N ASN A 100 3.29 -8.20 -11.96
CA ASN A 100 3.39 -8.34 -13.42
C ASN A 100 2.04 -8.77 -14.04
N LYS A 101 2.05 -9.15 -15.32
CA LYS A 101 0.84 -9.56 -16.05
C LYS A 101 0.33 -10.93 -15.60
N GLU A 102 1.23 -11.73 -15.05
CA GLU A 102 1.03 -13.05 -14.48
C GLU A 102 0.66 -12.97 -12.99
N GLU A 103 0.38 -11.76 -12.49
CA GLU A 103 -0.03 -11.46 -11.10
C GLU A 103 1.01 -11.79 -10.03
N GLU A 104 2.25 -12.04 -10.45
CA GLU A 104 3.37 -12.29 -9.55
C GLU A 104 3.92 -10.98 -8.99
N ILE A 105 4.25 -10.98 -7.70
CA ILE A 105 4.88 -9.83 -7.05
C ILE A 105 6.28 -9.63 -7.61
N VAL A 106 6.48 -8.53 -8.33
CA VAL A 106 7.79 -8.10 -8.87
C VAL A 106 8.40 -6.94 -8.07
N THR A 107 7.62 -6.28 -7.22
CA THR A 107 8.15 -5.32 -6.24
C THR A 107 7.26 -5.30 -5.01
N ILE A 108 7.90 -5.29 -3.85
CA ILE A 108 7.26 -5.06 -2.56
C ILE A 108 8.17 -4.16 -1.73
N LYS A 109 7.60 -3.11 -1.12
CA LYS A 109 8.32 -2.18 -0.27
C LYS A 109 7.42 -1.61 0.81
N ILE A 110 7.98 -1.51 2.02
CA ILE A 110 7.50 -0.56 3.01
C ILE A 110 8.20 0.78 2.74
N LEU A 111 7.41 1.76 2.34
CA LEU A 111 7.82 3.10 1.94
C LEU A 111 8.10 3.99 3.15
N ASP A 112 7.30 3.83 4.19
CA ASP A 112 7.40 4.52 5.47
C ASP A 112 6.74 3.67 6.56
N TYR A 113 7.22 3.77 7.79
CA TYR A 113 6.72 2.97 8.91
C TYR A 113 6.59 3.83 10.16
N PHE A 114 5.38 3.90 10.69
CA PHE A 114 4.95 4.77 11.77
C PHE A 114 4.64 3.93 13.00
N SER A 115 5.68 3.45 13.67
CA SER A 115 5.61 2.64 14.89
C SER A 115 6.94 2.68 15.64
N ASP A 116 6.87 2.48 16.97
CA ASP A 116 8.04 2.33 17.84
C ASP A 116 8.59 0.89 17.87
N TYR A 117 7.85 -0.10 17.35
CA TYR A 117 8.18 -1.53 17.40
C TYR A 117 8.01 -2.23 16.04
N GLY A 118 8.66 -3.38 15.84
CA GLY A 118 8.44 -4.18 14.64
C GLY A 118 9.02 -3.59 13.36
N TYR A 119 10.06 -2.75 13.45
CA TYR A 119 10.77 -2.19 12.30
C TYR A 119 11.35 -3.27 11.38
N GLU A 120 11.51 -4.49 11.88
CA GLU A 120 12.00 -5.66 11.16
C GLU A 120 11.18 -5.95 9.89
N ILE A 121 9.90 -5.58 9.83
CA ILE A 121 9.06 -5.73 8.63
C ILE A 121 9.62 -4.97 7.40
N THR A 122 10.40 -3.91 7.64
CA THR A 122 11.07 -3.13 6.58
C THR A 122 12.28 -3.84 5.97
N SER A 123 12.67 -5.01 6.51
CA SER A 123 13.83 -5.77 6.08
C SER A 123 13.72 -6.19 4.60
N LYS A 124 14.67 -5.73 3.80
CA LYS A 124 14.77 -6.10 2.37
C LYS A 124 14.91 -7.60 2.16
N ASN A 125 15.61 -8.30 3.06
CA ASN A 125 15.79 -9.75 2.94
C ASN A 125 14.51 -10.50 3.26
N TYR A 126 13.72 -9.98 4.20
CA TYR A 126 12.41 -10.51 4.51
C TYR A 126 11.43 -10.30 3.35
N LEU A 127 11.28 -9.06 2.88
CA LEU A 127 10.37 -8.70 1.79
C LEU A 127 10.70 -9.41 0.47
N LYS A 128 11.96 -9.82 0.23
CA LYS A 128 12.33 -10.63 -0.94
C LYS A 128 11.61 -11.98 -1.01
N LYS A 129 11.15 -12.55 0.12
CA LYS A 129 10.44 -13.83 0.15
C LYS A 129 9.09 -13.78 -0.60
N TYR A 130 8.51 -12.59 -0.75
CA TYR A 130 7.25 -12.37 -1.44
C TYR A 130 7.41 -12.33 -2.96
N LEU A 131 8.62 -12.13 -3.49
CA LEU A 131 8.84 -12.01 -4.92
C LEU A 131 8.49 -13.32 -5.64
N GLY A 132 7.76 -13.22 -6.75
CA GLY A 132 7.28 -14.37 -7.52
C GLY A 132 6.03 -15.06 -6.97
N LYS A 133 5.51 -14.64 -5.81
CA LYS A 133 4.23 -15.13 -5.28
C LYS A 133 3.06 -14.34 -5.81
N GLN A 134 1.88 -14.94 -5.80
CA GLN A 134 0.63 -14.29 -6.21
C GLN A 134 -0.21 -13.91 -4.98
N PRO A 135 -1.02 -12.84 -5.05
CA PRO A 135 -1.92 -12.47 -3.95
C PRO A 135 -2.82 -13.59 -3.45
N CYS A 136 -3.27 -14.48 -4.34
CA CYS A 136 -4.12 -15.60 -3.96
C CYS A 136 -3.40 -16.69 -3.15
N ASP A 137 -2.07 -16.77 -3.17
CA ASP A 137 -1.30 -17.69 -2.33
C ASP A 137 -1.51 -17.38 -0.84
N PHE A 138 -1.54 -16.08 -0.50
CA PHE A 138 -1.77 -15.57 0.86
C PHE A 138 -3.21 -15.78 1.32
N LYS A 139 -4.17 -15.67 0.40
CA LYS A 139 -5.59 -15.95 0.70
C LYS A 139 -5.82 -17.42 1.04
N ASN A 140 -5.08 -18.31 0.39
CA ASN A 140 -5.19 -19.75 0.57
C ASN A 140 -4.22 -20.29 1.64
N GLU A 141 -3.44 -19.42 2.30
CA GLU A 141 -2.46 -19.78 3.33
C GLU A 141 -1.40 -20.80 2.83
N ILE A 142 -1.01 -20.68 1.55
CA ILE A 142 0.00 -21.54 0.90
C ILE A 142 1.25 -20.77 0.47
N ASP A 143 1.40 -19.53 0.92
CA ASP A 143 2.53 -18.68 0.56
C ASP A 143 3.86 -19.18 1.16
N GLY A 144 3.84 -19.90 2.28
CA GLY A 144 5.06 -20.48 2.88
C GLY A 144 6.06 -19.44 3.37
N ILE A 145 5.60 -18.26 3.78
CA ILE A 145 6.40 -17.21 4.40
C ILE A 145 6.12 -17.20 5.90
N ASP A 146 7.13 -17.49 6.70
CA ASP A 146 7.02 -17.32 8.14
C ASP A 146 6.96 -15.84 8.52
N ALA A 147 6.18 -15.54 9.57
CA ALA A 147 6.17 -14.22 10.17
C ALA A 147 7.57 -13.82 10.67
N ILE A 148 7.94 -12.55 10.50
CA ILE A 148 9.24 -12.06 10.94
C ILE A 148 9.28 -11.82 12.46
N SER A 149 10.28 -12.39 13.12
CA SER A 149 10.54 -12.14 14.54
C SER A 149 10.73 -10.64 14.80
N GLY A 150 10.11 -10.15 15.87
CA GLY A 150 10.10 -8.73 16.22
C GLY A 150 8.96 -7.93 15.57
N ALA A 151 8.38 -8.43 14.47
CA ALA A 151 7.33 -7.74 13.72
C ALA A 151 6.19 -8.67 13.25
N THR A 152 5.80 -9.66 14.07
CA THR A 152 4.79 -10.67 13.74
C THR A 152 3.44 -10.05 13.34
N ILE A 153 3.00 -9.01 14.06
CA ILE A 153 1.71 -8.34 13.79
C ILE A 153 1.75 -7.62 12.44
N SER A 154 2.80 -6.85 12.18
CA SER A 154 3.02 -6.17 10.90
C SER A 154 3.15 -7.15 9.73
N SER A 155 3.71 -8.34 9.98
CA SER A 155 3.78 -9.44 9.02
C SER A 155 2.39 -9.91 8.58
N TYR A 156 1.52 -10.24 9.53
CA TYR A 156 0.16 -10.67 9.23
C TYR A 156 -0.68 -9.56 8.60
N ALA A 157 -0.47 -8.31 9.01
CA ALA A 157 -1.12 -7.16 8.38
C ALA A 157 -0.71 -7.00 6.90
N LEU A 158 0.57 -7.21 6.59
CA LEU A 158 1.09 -7.19 5.22
C LEU A 158 0.47 -8.30 4.37
N GLU A 159 0.48 -9.54 4.84
CA GLU A 159 -0.11 -10.69 4.15
C GLU A 159 -1.62 -10.53 3.96
N GLY A 160 -2.31 -10.02 4.98
CA GLY A 160 -3.72 -9.67 4.91
C GLY A 160 -4.01 -8.58 3.88
N MET A 161 -3.17 -7.55 3.76
CA MET A 161 -3.33 -6.54 2.70
C MET A 161 -3.11 -7.16 1.31
N ILE A 162 -2.06 -7.97 1.15
CA ILE A 162 -1.75 -8.63 -0.13
C ILE A 162 -2.91 -9.54 -0.55
N SER A 163 -3.44 -10.38 0.35
CA SER A 163 -4.51 -11.33 0.04
C SER A 163 -5.78 -10.66 -0.48
N THR A 164 -6.05 -9.42 -0.05
CA THR A 164 -7.24 -8.67 -0.49
C THR A 164 -7.21 -8.28 -1.97
N MET A 165 -6.02 -8.31 -2.61
CA MET A 165 -5.93 -8.09 -4.05
C MET A 165 -6.46 -9.27 -4.86
N CYS A 166 -6.50 -10.49 -4.30
CA CYS A 166 -7.06 -11.68 -4.97
C CYS A 166 -8.55 -11.53 -5.34
N GLU A 167 -9.27 -10.58 -4.75
CA GLU A 167 -10.68 -10.28 -5.07
C GLU A 167 -10.85 -9.35 -6.28
N LYS A 168 -9.77 -8.73 -6.76
CA LYS A 168 -9.79 -7.65 -7.76
C LYS A 168 -8.99 -7.94 -9.03
N LEU A 169 -8.14 -8.96 -8.98
CA LEU A 169 -7.38 -9.48 -10.11
C LEU A 169 -8.22 -10.55 -10.81
#